data_AF-A0A6N4V7F2-F1
#
_entry.id   AF-A0A6N4V7F2-F1
#
_cell.length_a   1.000
_cell.length_b   1.000
_cell.length_c   1.000
_cell.angle_alpha   90.00
_cell.angle_beta   90.00
_cell.angle_gamma   90.00
#
_symmetry.space_group_name_H-M   'P 1'
#
loop_
_entity.id
_entity.type
_entity.pdbx_description
1 polymer ?
#
loop_
_entity_poly.entity_id
_entity_poly.type
_entity_poly.pdbx_seq_one_letter_code
_entity_poly.pdbx_strand_id
1 'polypeptide(L)'
;MSFCVFCGGRLADTLRCHSCGAVNVGGTWHESAYAPTDVSNVSSGAGWLPDPTGRHEGRYFVAGQPTDLIRDGGVEALDPLGKQQLESSGDDSPSATTPPASRRRVWLSVAAATAILLVVGAAVGAFLYVNRDQTTVDDRYLAALRQDGFSGEFNSDANAVAHGKSVCRQLEEGGPQQGMPADEVAVQYFCPQFVEGFHVLETATITGSFTLNDEDANAYSSAIEVDGSSCTGSGGYSDVDSGTPVTVKNGKGETLTTTYLEEGKGGRYMCTFGFTFEITEGQDRYVVSVGRRGELSYSFDELRAGGVALSLG
;
A
#
# COMPACT_ATOMS: atom_id res chain seq x y z
N MET A 1 -19.30 18.65 15.84
CA MET A 1 -18.03 19.29 15.44
C MET A 1 -17.59 20.16 16.60
N SER A 2 -16.44 19.85 17.20
CA SER A 2 -15.93 20.58 18.37
C SER A 2 -15.04 21.74 17.90
N PHE A 3 -15.15 22.88 18.55
CA PHE A 3 -14.35 24.08 18.27
C PHE A 3 -13.44 24.37 19.47
N CYS A 4 -12.24 24.89 19.20
CA CYS A 4 -11.31 25.28 20.26
C CYS A 4 -11.85 26.50 21.00
N VAL A 5 -11.86 26.43 22.34
CA VAL A 5 -12.36 27.52 23.20
C VAL A 5 -11.49 28.78 23.12
N PHE A 6 -10.20 28.66 22.80
CA PHE A 6 -9.27 29.79 22.74
C PHE A 6 -9.31 30.55 21.41
N CYS A 7 -9.32 29.85 20.27
CA CYS A 7 -9.22 30.49 18.94
C CYS A 7 -10.45 30.31 18.04
N GLY A 8 -11.45 29.54 18.46
CA GLY A 8 -12.63 29.22 17.63
C GLY A 8 -12.35 28.31 16.43
N GLY A 9 -11.11 27.86 16.23
CA GLY A 9 -10.72 26.94 15.16
C GLY A 9 -11.38 25.56 15.30
N ARG A 10 -11.62 24.88 14.18
CA ARG A 10 -12.13 23.50 14.18
C ARG A 10 -11.07 22.56 14.79
N LEU A 11 -11.49 21.72 15.74
CA LEU A 11 -10.64 20.68 16.29
C LEU A 11 -10.60 19.50 15.31
N ALA A 12 -9.42 19.20 14.77
CA ALA A 12 -9.16 17.98 14.01
C ALA A 12 -8.80 16.78 14.92
N ASP A 13 -8.40 17.06 16.16
CA ASP A 13 -8.07 16.11 17.22
C ASP A 13 -8.87 16.46 18.49
N THR A 14 -9.35 15.45 19.23
CA THR A 14 -10.11 15.63 20.48
C THR A 14 -9.27 16.24 21.60
N LEU A 15 -7.94 16.12 21.54
CA LEU A 15 -7.02 16.60 22.57
C LEU A 15 -6.20 17.83 22.14
N ARG A 16 -6.32 18.30 20.89
CA ARG A 16 -5.41 19.33 20.34
C ARG A 16 -6.05 20.24 19.29
N CYS A 17 -5.80 21.54 19.42
CA CYS A 17 -6.12 22.51 18.39
C CYS A 17 -4.91 22.77 17.49
N HIS A 18 -4.99 22.37 16.22
CA HIS A 18 -3.92 22.64 15.25
C HIS A 18 -3.84 24.12 14.83
N SER A 19 -4.88 24.91 15.05
CA SER A 19 -4.91 26.32 14.64
C SER A 19 -4.17 27.25 15.60
N CYS A 20 -4.27 27.02 16.91
CA CYS A 20 -3.56 27.85 17.92
C CYS A 20 -2.61 27.06 18.81
N GLY A 21 -2.56 25.73 18.69
CA GLY A 21 -1.69 24.89 19.52
C GLY A 21 -2.20 24.63 20.94
N ALA A 22 -3.42 25.04 21.28
CA ALA A 22 -4.02 24.69 22.57
C ALA A 22 -4.16 23.16 22.72
N VAL A 23 -3.86 22.65 23.91
CA VAL A 23 -3.83 21.22 24.23
C VAL A 23 -4.72 20.90 25.43
N ASN A 24 -5.33 19.72 25.42
CA ASN A 24 -6.04 19.18 26.56
C ASN A 24 -5.16 18.15 27.26
N VAL A 25 -4.77 18.44 28.50
CA VAL A 25 -3.95 17.55 29.34
C VAL A 25 -4.78 17.17 30.56
N GLY A 26 -5.08 15.88 30.73
CA GLY A 26 -5.85 15.39 31.87
C GLY A 26 -7.28 15.95 31.98
N GLY A 27 -7.91 16.29 30.85
CA GLY A 27 -9.27 16.84 30.80
C GLY A 27 -9.34 18.36 30.86
N THR A 28 -8.23 19.06 31.13
CA THR A 28 -8.17 20.51 31.23
C THR A 28 -7.52 21.12 29.99
N TRP A 29 -8.14 22.15 29.41
CA TRP A 29 -7.61 22.86 28.25
C TRP A 29 -6.61 23.95 28.69
N HIS A 30 -5.42 23.92 28.10
CA HIS A 30 -4.34 24.87 28.35
C HIS A 30 -4.06 25.69 27.08
N GLU A 31 -3.84 26.99 27.28
CA GLU A 31 -3.45 27.92 26.22
C GLU A 31 -1.98 27.72 25.87
N SER A 32 -1.66 27.70 24.57
CA SER A 32 -0.28 27.64 24.11
C SER A 32 0.44 28.95 24.46
N ALA A 33 1.75 28.92 24.66
CA ALA A 33 2.56 30.11 24.96
C ALA A 33 2.52 31.21 23.89
N TYR A 34 1.84 31.00 22.76
CA TYR A 34 1.79 31.95 21.66
C TYR A 34 0.35 32.28 21.26
N ALA A 35 -0.09 33.47 21.65
CA ALA A 35 -1.26 34.11 21.05
C ALA A 35 -0.82 34.69 19.70
N PRO A 36 -1.33 34.20 18.55
CA PRO A 36 -1.01 34.80 17.27
C PRO A 36 -1.68 36.17 17.20
N THR A 37 -0.93 37.23 17.51
CA THR A 37 -1.32 38.58 17.10
C THR A 37 -1.09 38.67 15.61
N ASP A 38 -2.18 38.61 14.86
CA ASP A 38 -2.32 38.79 13.42
C ASP A 38 -2.46 37.49 12.61
N VAL A 39 -3.69 37.28 12.13
CA VAL A 39 -4.14 36.07 11.44
C VAL A 39 -3.83 36.21 9.97
N SER A 40 -2.61 35.82 9.58
CA SER A 40 -2.31 35.51 8.20
C SER A 40 -2.13 34.01 8.04
N ASN A 41 -3.01 33.45 7.20
CA ASN A 41 -3.19 32.05 6.88
C ASN A 41 -1.88 31.43 6.35
N VAL A 42 -1.01 30.95 7.24
CA VAL A 42 0.20 30.18 6.88
C VAL A 42 0.00 28.76 7.39
N SER A 43 -0.36 27.86 6.48
CA SER A 43 -0.44 26.43 6.71
C SER A 43 0.96 25.79 6.75
N SER A 44 1.83 26.24 7.66
CA SER A 44 3.00 25.45 8.05
C SER A 44 2.51 24.39 9.04
N GLY A 45 2.60 23.11 8.65
CA GLY A 45 2.03 21.99 9.38
C GLY A 45 2.41 21.95 10.86
N ALA A 46 1.50 21.43 11.68
CA ALA A 46 1.77 21.13 13.08
C ALA A 46 2.33 19.71 13.22
N GLY A 47 3.32 19.50 14.09
CA GLY A 47 3.97 18.20 14.23
C GLY A 47 5.07 18.16 15.29
N TRP A 48 5.57 16.96 15.56
CA TRP A 48 6.67 16.71 16.48
C TRP A 48 8.02 16.90 15.78
N LEU A 49 8.90 17.68 16.39
CA LEU A 49 10.29 17.88 15.97
C LEU A 49 11.22 17.68 17.18
N PRO A 50 12.52 17.43 16.97
CA PRO A 50 13.50 17.39 18.07
C PRO A 50 13.44 18.68 18.90
N ASP A 51 13.50 18.59 20.23
CA ASP A 51 13.42 19.75 21.10
C ASP A 51 14.63 20.70 20.89
N PRO A 52 14.42 21.95 20.46
CA PRO A 52 15.51 22.92 20.29
C PRO A 52 16.31 23.19 21.57
N THR A 53 15.71 22.98 22.74
CA THR A 53 16.41 23.17 24.02
C THR A 53 17.32 22.01 24.39
N GLY A 54 17.19 20.87 23.69
CA GLY A 54 17.95 19.64 23.96
C GLY A 54 17.62 18.98 25.30
N ARG A 55 16.57 19.44 26.00
CA ARG A 55 16.15 18.90 27.31
C ARG A 55 15.19 17.72 27.20
N HIS A 56 14.47 17.64 26.08
CA HIS A 56 13.45 16.63 25.83
C HIS A 56 13.69 15.92 24.48
N GLU A 57 13.13 14.71 24.31
CA GLU A 57 13.25 13.93 23.07
C GLU A 57 12.56 14.64 21.89
N GLY A 58 11.39 15.24 22.13
CA GLY A 58 10.68 16.01 21.11
C GLY A 58 9.86 17.15 21.69
N ARG A 59 9.66 18.20 20.88
CA ARG A 59 8.77 19.33 21.16
C ARG A 59 7.75 19.46 20.04
N TYR A 60 6.52 19.82 20.38
CA TYR A 60 5.47 20.01 19.40
C TYR A 60 5.55 21.39 18.78
N PHE A 61 5.31 21.49 17.47
CA PHE A 61 5.36 22.73 16.73
C PHE A 61 4.02 23.02 16.07
N VAL A 62 3.66 24.31 16.00
CA VAL A 62 2.48 24.82 15.29
C VAL A 62 2.93 25.98 14.42
N ALA A 63 2.62 25.94 13.13
CA ALA A 63 3.07 26.94 12.16
C ALA A 63 4.60 27.13 12.13
N GLY A 64 5.37 26.09 12.49
CA GLY A 64 6.83 26.14 12.59
C GLY A 64 7.36 26.78 13.87
N GLN A 65 6.50 27.11 14.83
CA GLN A 65 6.89 27.64 16.15
C GLN A 65 6.82 26.56 17.24
N PRO A 66 7.84 26.45 18.10
CA PRO A 66 7.85 25.48 19.21
C PRO A 66 6.81 25.85 20.28
N THR A 67 6.08 24.85 20.78
CA THR A 67 5.15 25.00 21.91
C THR A 67 5.77 24.53 23.23
N ASP A 68 5.04 24.68 24.33
CA ASP A 68 5.41 24.17 25.66
C ASP A 68 5.16 22.66 25.84
N LEU A 69 4.58 22.00 24.82
CA LEU A 69 4.33 20.57 24.86
C LEU A 69 5.58 19.80 24.42
N ILE A 70 6.04 18.93 25.32
CA ILE A 70 7.20 18.06 25.12
C ILE A 70 6.81 16.59 25.16
N ARG A 71 7.69 15.74 24.63
CA ARG A 71 7.56 14.28 24.68
C ARG A 71 8.90 13.67 25.07
N ASP A 72 8.87 12.77 26.05
CA ASP A 72 10.01 11.95 26.47
C ASP A 72 9.57 10.49 26.59
N GLY A 73 10.22 9.57 25.88
CA GLY A 73 9.91 8.14 25.97
C GLY A 73 8.46 7.80 25.62
N GLY A 74 7.83 8.60 24.76
CA GLY A 74 6.42 8.47 24.37
C GLY A 74 5.40 9.11 25.32
N VAL A 75 5.83 9.71 26.43
CA VAL A 75 4.94 10.41 27.38
C VAL A 75 4.92 11.90 27.07
N GLU A 76 3.73 12.48 26.91
CA GLU A 76 3.55 13.91 26.66
C GLU A 76 3.37 14.68 27.98
N ALA A 77 4.06 15.81 28.11
CA ALA A 77 3.95 16.70 29.27
C ALA A 77 4.16 18.17 28.88
N LEU A 78 3.80 19.09 29.77
CA LEU A 78 4.09 20.52 29.62
C LEU A 78 5.43 20.85 30.28
N ASP A 79 6.26 21.66 29.62
CA ASP A 79 7.56 22.14 30.10
C ASP A 79 7.50 23.65 30.45
N PRO A 80 7.22 24.02 31.71
CA PRO A 80 7.07 25.42 32.12
C PRO A 80 8.38 26.22 32.00
N LEU A 81 9.53 25.54 32.08
CA LEU A 81 10.85 26.17 31.96
C LEU A 81 11.20 26.45 30.50
N GLY A 82 10.83 25.53 29.59
CA GLY A 82 10.98 25.75 28.14
C GLY A 82 10.19 26.94 27.64
N LYS A 83 8.98 27.19 28.19
CA LYS A 83 8.18 28.38 27.87
C LYS A 83 8.95 29.68 28.10
N GLN A 84 9.56 29.84 29.27
CA GLN A 84 10.33 31.05 29.62
C GLN A 84 11.56 31.25 28.73
N GLN A 85 12.17 30.15 28.30
CA GLN A 85 13.39 30.16 27.49
C GLN A 85 13.10 30.41 26.00
N LEU A 86 11.93 29.99 25.53
CA LEU A 86 11.41 30.32 24.20
C LEU A 86 10.98 31.79 24.12
N GLU A 87 10.37 32.31 25.19
CA GLU A 87 10.01 33.74 25.31
C GLU A 87 11.26 34.65 25.36
N SER A 88 12.32 34.25 26.09
CA SER A 88 13.56 35.04 26.17
C SER A 88 14.39 35.04 24.88
N SER A 89 14.21 34.04 24.01
CA SER A 89 14.89 33.95 22.72
C SER A 89 14.27 34.84 21.63
N GLY A 90 13.08 35.40 21.88
CA GLY A 90 12.37 36.31 20.97
C GLY A 90 12.62 37.81 21.20
N ASP A 91 13.23 38.18 22.34
CA ASP A 91 13.31 39.57 22.81
C ASP A 91 14.72 40.18 22.82
N ASP A 92 15.74 39.50 22.28
CA ASP A 92 17.09 40.07 22.13
C ASP A 92 17.19 41.03 20.93
N SER A 93 16.49 42.16 21.04
CA SER A 93 16.82 43.39 20.32
C SER A 93 17.56 44.30 21.30
N PRO A 94 18.90 44.39 21.24
CA PRO A 94 19.63 45.24 22.15
C PRO A 94 19.34 46.71 21.82
N SER A 95 18.60 47.37 22.71
CA SER A 95 18.51 48.84 22.78
C SER A 95 19.91 49.41 23.06
N ALA A 96 20.58 49.85 22.00
CA ALA A 96 21.86 50.54 22.09
C ALA A 96 21.64 52.03 22.33
N THR A 97 21.71 52.45 23.59
CA THR A 97 21.95 53.84 23.98
C THR A 97 23.35 54.25 23.56
N THR A 98 23.44 55.26 22.71
CA THR A 98 24.69 55.92 22.26
C THR A 98 25.49 56.50 23.43
N PRO A 99 26.82 56.36 23.42
CA PRO A 99 27.66 57.55 23.52
C PRO A 99 28.77 57.57 22.45
N PRO A 100 29.32 58.75 22.11
CA PRO A 100 30.05 58.94 20.87
C PRO A 100 31.51 58.51 20.95
N ALA A 101 31.97 58.10 19.77
CA ALA A 101 33.32 57.95 19.26
C ALA A 101 34.51 58.42 20.12
N SER A 102 35.50 57.53 20.26
CA SER A 102 36.91 57.89 20.21
C SER A 102 37.77 56.72 19.72
N ARG A 103 38.03 56.73 18.40
CA ARG A 103 39.21 56.23 17.66
C ARG A 103 40.02 55.08 18.29
N ARG A 104 40.11 53.93 17.60
CA ARG A 104 41.12 53.58 16.56
C ARG A 104 41.36 52.06 16.56
N ARG A 105 41.41 51.46 15.35
CA ARG A 105 41.72 50.03 15.04
C ARG A 105 40.57 49.12 15.47
N VAL A 106 39.87 48.45 14.56
CA VAL A 106 40.23 47.11 14.08
C VAL A 106 39.59 46.92 12.69
N TRP A 107 40.41 46.78 11.65
CA TRP A 107 39.99 46.46 10.28
C TRP A 107 40.27 44.99 9.92
N LEU A 108 40.39 44.09 10.91
CA LEU A 108 40.80 42.69 10.68
C LEU A 108 39.81 41.63 11.18
N SER A 109 38.72 41.98 11.88
CA SER A 109 37.78 40.98 12.44
C SER A 109 36.57 40.64 11.56
N VAL A 110 36.24 41.42 10.54
CA VAL A 110 35.03 41.19 9.70
C VAL A 110 35.27 40.15 8.58
N ALA A 111 36.51 39.96 8.15
CA ALA A 111 36.85 38.98 7.10
C ALA A 111 36.85 37.52 7.61
N ALA A 112 37.11 37.29 8.90
CA ALA A 112 37.21 35.95 9.45
C ALA A 112 35.83 35.29 9.68
N ALA A 113 34.84 36.05 10.14
CA ALA A 113 33.50 35.52 10.44
C ALA A 113 32.71 35.14 9.18
N THR A 114 32.87 35.88 8.09
CA THR A 114 32.23 35.59 6.79
C THR A 114 32.83 34.37 6.10
N ALA A 115 34.14 34.16 6.20
CA ALA A 115 34.80 32.97 5.66
C ALA A 115 34.31 31.67 6.34
N ILE A 116 34.10 31.68 7.67
CA ILE A 116 33.64 30.51 8.41
C ILE A 116 32.20 30.13 8.03
N LEU A 117 31.28 31.08 7.91
CA LEU A 117 29.89 30.80 7.51
C LEU A 117 29.78 30.25 6.09
N LEU A 118 30.60 30.74 5.15
CA LEU A 118 30.66 30.19 3.79
C LEU A 118 31.20 28.77 3.78
N VAL A 119 32.23 28.47 4.57
CA VAL A 119 32.79 27.11 4.69
C VAL A 119 31.79 26.15 5.32
N VAL A 120 31.08 26.56 6.38
CA VAL A 120 30.05 25.73 7.02
C VAL A 120 28.86 25.51 6.08
N GLY A 121 28.37 26.55 5.40
CA GLY A 121 27.29 26.43 4.41
C GLY A 121 27.67 25.52 3.24
N ALA A 122 28.90 25.64 2.73
CA ALA A 122 29.42 24.75 1.70
C ALA A 122 29.59 23.31 2.19
N ALA A 123 30.03 23.09 3.43
CA ALA A 123 30.18 21.76 4.01
C ALA A 123 28.83 21.07 4.23
N VAL A 124 27.82 21.78 4.74
CA VAL A 124 26.46 21.26 4.89
C VAL A 124 25.82 21.00 3.52
N GLY A 125 26.00 21.91 2.55
CA GLY A 125 25.55 21.71 1.18
C GLY A 125 26.19 20.50 0.51
N ALA A 126 27.50 20.32 0.69
CA ALA A 126 28.24 19.17 0.19
C ALA A 126 27.80 17.88 0.89
N PHE A 127 27.58 17.90 2.20
CA PHE A 127 27.10 16.73 2.94
C PHE A 127 25.71 16.28 2.49
N LEU A 128 24.77 17.22 2.34
CA LEU A 128 23.43 16.92 1.83
C LEU A 128 23.44 16.49 0.36
N TYR A 129 24.32 17.06 -0.46
CA TYR A 129 24.51 16.66 -1.86
C TYR A 129 25.08 15.24 -1.97
N VAL A 130 26.10 14.92 -1.16
CA VAL A 130 26.74 13.59 -1.15
C VAL A 130 25.82 12.51 -0.57
N ASN A 131 24.96 12.83 0.40
CA ASN A 131 24.03 11.88 1.00
C ASN A 131 22.65 11.82 0.33
N ARG A 132 22.40 12.59 -0.74
CA ARG A 132 21.10 12.61 -1.43
C ARG A 132 20.73 11.26 -2.09
N ASP A 133 21.73 10.46 -2.43
CA ASP A 133 21.57 9.27 -3.30
C ASP A 133 21.70 7.92 -2.58
N GLN A 134 21.73 7.87 -1.24
CA GLN A 134 21.74 6.59 -0.51
C GLN A 134 20.36 5.94 -0.43
N THR A 135 19.70 5.75 -1.58
CA THR A 135 18.53 4.87 -1.66
C THR A 135 19.02 3.42 -1.64
N THR A 136 18.50 2.62 -0.72
CA THR A 136 18.87 1.20 -0.66
C THR A 136 18.29 0.46 -1.88
N VAL A 137 18.81 -0.73 -2.19
CA VAL A 137 18.20 -1.59 -3.23
C VAL A 137 16.74 -1.89 -2.87
N ASP A 138 16.48 -2.13 -1.58
CA ASP A 138 15.14 -2.37 -1.05
C ASP A 138 14.20 -1.16 -1.32
N ASP A 139 14.66 0.07 -1.09
CA ASP A 139 13.86 1.29 -1.36
C ASP A 139 13.53 1.45 -2.85
N ARG A 140 14.49 1.16 -3.72
CA ARG A 140 14.29 1.25 -5.18
C ARG A 140 13.34 0.17 -5.69
N TYR A 141 13.44 -1.04 -5.17
CA TYR A 141 12.52 -2.14 -5.44
C TYR A 141 11.09 -1.78 -4.98
N LEU A 142 10.92 -1.28 -3.75
CA LEU A 142 9.61 -0.86 -3.24
C LEU A 142 9.02 0.30 -4.03
N ALA A 143 9.85 1.24 -4.51
CA ALA A 143 9.41 2.31 -5.39
C ALA A 143 8.90 1.76 -6.73
N ALA A 144 9.61 0.80 -7.33
CA ALA A 144 9.19 0.14 -8.58
C ALA A 144 7.87 -0.62 -8.42
N LEU A 145 7.72 -1.43 -7.36
CA LEU A 145 6.46 -2.13 -7.08
C LEU A 145 5.27 -1.17 -6.96
N ARG A 146 5.46 0.01 -6.34
CA ARG A 146 4.39 1.02 -6.25
C ARG A 146 4.09 1.66 -7.59
N GLN A 147 5.11 1.91 -8.40
CA GLN A 147 4.97 2.49 -9.73
C GLN A 147 4.22 1.55 -10.69
N ASP A 148 4.50 0.26 -10.61
CA ASP A 148 3.92 -0.76 -11.49
C ASP A 148 2.58 -1.31 -10.95
N GLY A 149 2.14 -0.86 -9.77
CA GLY A 149 0.84 -1.19 -9.19
C GLY A 149 0.79 -2.49 -8.39
N PHE A 150 1.92 -3.18 -8.20
CA PHE A 150 2.02 -4.46 -7.49
C PHE A 150 2.10 -4.33 -5.97
N SER A 151 2.16 -3.12 -5.41
CA SER A 151 2.23 -2.93 -3.96
C SER A 151 1.02 -3.53 -3.20
N GLY A 152 -0.12 -3.69 -3.87
CA GLY A 152 -1.32 -4.29 -3.29
C GLY A 152 -1.26 -5.81 -3.12
N GLU A 153 -0.29 -6.49 -3.75
CA GLU A 153 -0.12 -7.95 -3.64
C GLU A 153 0.52 -8.37 -2.31
N PHE A 154 1.11 -7.42 -1.59
CA PHE A 154 1.85 -7.67 -0.35
C PHE A 154 1.17 -7.00 0.85
N ASN A 155 1.11 -7.71 1.97
CA ASN A 155 0.53 -7.18 3.21
C ASN A 155 1.37 -6.06 3.86
N SER A 156 2.64 -5.91 3.48
CA SER A 156 3.54 -4.87 3.96
C SER A 156 4.79 -4.75 3.09
N ASP A 157 5.47 -3.59 3.15
CA ASP A 157 6.76 -3.37 2.47
C ASP A 157 7.82 -4.40 2.90
N ALA A 158 7.85 -4.76 4.19
CA ALA A 158 8.78 -5.76 4.71
C ALA A 158 8.53 -7.15 4.09
N ASN A 159 7.25 -7.53 3.91
CA ASN A 159 6.89 -8.77 3.25
C ASN A 159 7.24 -8.75 1.76
N ALA A 160 7.03 -7.62 1.08
CA ALA A 160 7.40 -7.45 -0.33
C ALA A 160 8.92 -7.64 -0.55
N VAL A 161 9.75 -7.03 0.31
CA VAL A 161 11.21 -7.17 0.26
C VAL A 161 11.65 -8.60 0.59
N ALA A 162 11.06 -9.21 1.62
CA ALA A 162 11.36 -10.59 1.99
C ALA A 162 11.00 -11.57 0.87
N HIS A 163 9.83 -11.38 0.24
CA HIS A 163 9.39 -12.14 -0.92
C HIS A 163 10.36 -11.97 -2.09
N GLY A 164 10.68 -10.75 -2.49
CA GLY A 164 11.59 -10.49 -3.62
C GLY A 164 12.99 -11.08 -3.42
N LYS A 165 13.54 -11.00 -2.20
CA LYS A 165 14.81 -11.67 -1.86
C LYS A 165 14.68 -13.20 -1.89
N SER A 166 13.53 -13.74 -1.53
CA SER A 166 13.27 -15.18 -1.56
C SER A 166 13.16 -15.74 -2.97
N VAL A 167 12.53 -15.01 -3.91
CA VAL A 167 12.50 -15.33 -5.35
C VAL A 167 13.92 -15.48 -5.85
N CYS A 168 14.75 -14.50 -5.55
CA CYS A 168 16.14 -14.49 -5.99
C CYS A 168 16.94 -15.71 -5.48
N ARG A 169 16.80 -16.02 -4.18
CA ARG A 169 17.41 -17.21 -3.59
C ARG A 169 16.95 -18.51 -4.26
N GLN A 170 15.66 -18.60 -4.61
CA GLN A 170 15.12 -19.77 -5.30
C GLN A 170 15.74 -19.96 -6.69
N LEU A 171 15.97 -18.86 -7.42
CA LEU A 171 16.63 -18.91 -8.74
C LEU A 171 18.10 -19.34 -8.61
N GLU A 172 18.82 -18.84 -7.61
CA GLU A 172 20.21 -19.25 -7.32
C GLU A 172 20.33 -20.73 -6.92
N GLU A 173 19.29 -21.28 -6.27
CA GLU A 173 19.20 -22.69 -5.91
C GLU A 173 18.80 -23.60 -7.10
N GLY A 174 18.60 -23.02 -8.30
CA GLY A 174 18.26 -23.76 -9.53
C GLY A 174 16.77 -24.00 -9.74
N GLY A 175 15.92 -23.19 -9.12
CA GLY A 175 14.48 -23.20 -9.38
C GLY A 175 14.09 -22.77 -10.80
N PRO A 176 12.81 -22.93 -11.17
CA PRO A 176 12.29 -22.44 -12.46
C PRO A 176 12.51 -20.93 -12.60
N GLN A 177 13.02 -20.48 -13.75
CA GLN A 177 13.17 -19.06 -14.08
C GLN A 177 11.85 -18.47 -14.57
N GLN A 178 10.82 -18.53 -13.74
CA GLN A 178 9.50 -17.99 -14.04
C GLN A 178 8.80 -17.51 -12.77
N GLY A 179 7.85 -16.59 -12.90
CA GLY A 179 7.06 -16.09 -11.78
C GLY A 179 6.04 -15.04 -12.20
N MET A 180 5.35 -14.46 -11.21
CA MET A 180 4.36 -13.42 -11.44
C MET A 180 5.03 -12.10 -11.89
N PRO A 181 4.28 -11.15 -12.46
CA PRO A 181 4.83 -9.85 -12.85
C PRO A 181 5.60 -9.11 -11.73
N ALA A 182 5.13 -9.21 -10.47
CA ALA A 182 5.84 -8.65 -9.33
C ALA A 182 7.21 -9.32 -9.05
N ASP A 183 7.35 -10.61 -9.39
CA ASP A 183 8.60 -11.36 -9.24
C ASP A 183 9.65 -10.90 -10.26
N GLU A 184 9.24 -10.50 -11.47
CA GLU A 184 10.16 -9.92 -12.45
C GLU A 184 10.82 -8.65 -11.91
N VAL A 185 10.05 -7.79 -11.24
CA VAL A 185 10.58 -6.60 -10.57
C VAL A 185 11.61 -7.02 -9.52
N ALA A 186 11.32 -8.04 -8.71
CA ALA A 186 12.29 -8.54 -7.73
C ALA A 186 13.59 -9.02 -8.38
N VAL A 187 13.50 -9.76 -9.50
CA VAL A 187 14.66 -10.25 -10.25
C VAL A 187 15.50 -9.08 -10.80
N GLN A 188 14.86 -8.04 -11.34
CA GLN A 188 15.55 -6.84 -11.83
C GLN A 188 16.41 -6.15 -10.76
N TYR A 189 15.95 -6.10 -9.51
CA TYR A 189 16.64 -5.38 -8.44
C TYR A 189 17.57 -6.26 -7.58
N PHE A 190 17.19 -7.51 -7.30
CA PHE A 190 17.94 -8.38 -6.38
C PHE A 190 18.88 -9.36 -7.07
N CYS A 191 18.57 -9.82 -8.29
CA CYS A 191 19.46 -10.69 -9.09
C CYS A 191 19.33 -10.44 -10.59
N PRO A 192 19.91 -9.33 -11.08
CA PRO A 192 19.78 -8.92 -12.47
C PRO A 192 20.31 -9.97 -13.47
N GLN A 193 21.14 -10.92 -13.04
CA GLN A 193 21.65 -12.00 -13.88
C GLN A 193 20.57 -12.96 -14.42
N PHE A 194 19.39 -13.01 -13.81
CA PHE A 194 18.29 -13.87 -14.25
C PHE A 194 17.25 -13.14 -15.12
N VAL A 195 17.35 -11.82 -15.27
CA VAL A 195 16.34 -11.00 -15.97
C VAL A 195 16.11 -11.47 -17.42
N GLU A 196 17.17 -11.75 -18.16
CA GLU A 196 17.07 -12.12 -19.58
C GLU A 196 16.35 -13.45 -19.82
N GLY A 197 16.39 -14.37 -18.85
CA GLY A 197 15.78 -15.71 -18.92
C GLY A 197 14.48 -15.85 -18.12
N PHE A 198 14.04 -14.79 -17.43
CA PHE A 198 12.89 -14.87 -16.55
C PHE A 198 11.58 -14.80 -17.34
N HIS A 199 10.78 -15.87 -17.26
CA HIS A 199 9.47 -15.94 -17.91
C HIS A 199 8.37 -15.43 -16.98
N VAL A 200 7.72 -14.34 -17.38
CA VAL A 200 6.58 -13.79 -16.64
C VAL A 200 5.34 -14.61 -16.97
N LEU A 201 4.76 -15.21 -15.94
CA LEU A 201 3.57 -16.05 -16.06
C LEU A 201 2.35 -15.20 -16.41
N GLU A 202 1.60 -15.67 -17.41
CA GLU A 202 0.34 -15.06 -17.83
C GLU A 202 -0.82 -15.55 -16.98
N THR A 203 -1.70 -14.63 -16.55
CA THR A 203 -2.99 -14.97 -15.96
C THR A 203 -4.10 -14.70 -16.97
N ALA A 204 -4.96 -15.69 -17.19
CA ALA A 204 -6.06 -15.61 -18.12
C ALA A 204 -7.40 -15.92 -17.44
N THR A 205 -8.42 -15.15 -17.79
CA THR A 205 -9.82 -15.45 -17.46
C THR A 205 -10.37 -16.41 -18.51
N ILE A 206 -10.74 -17.61 -18.08
CA ILE A 206 -11.24 -18.67 -18.94
C ILE A 206 -12.75 -18.76 -18.79
N THR A 207 -13.46 -18.68 -19.91
CA THR A 207 -14.90 -18.94 -19.98
C THR A 207 -15.14 -20.36 -20.44
N GLY A 208 -16.11 -21.01 -19.82
CA GLY A 208 -16.55 -22.34 -20.20
C GLY A 208 -18.06 -22.51 -20.22
N SER A 209 -18.49 -23.60 -20.83
CA SER A 209 -19.88 -24.04 -20.86
C SER A 209 -19.98 -25.52 -20.55
N PHE A 210 -21.03 -25.88 -19.84
CA PHE A 210 -21.42 -27.26 -19.57
C PHE A 210 -22.84 -27.45 -20.08
N THR A 211 -23.05 -28.39 -21.00
CA THR A 211 -24.37 -28.62 -21.63
C THR A 211 -24.91 -29.99 -21.27
N LEU A 212 -26.11 -30.03 -20.71
CA LEU A 212 -26.91 -31.24 -20.60
C LEU A 212 -27.82 -31.35 -21.83
N ASN A 213 -27.80 -32.50 -22.49
CA ASN A 213 -28.73 -32.84 -23.57
C ASN A 213 -29.69 -33.95 -23.10
N ASP A 214 -30.93 -33.89 -23.57
CA ASP A 214 -31.92 -34.95 -23.39
C ASP A 214 -32.65 -35.15 -24.73
N GLU A 215 -32.11 -36.03 -25.57
CA GLU A 215 -32.67 -36.28 -26.92
C GLU A 215 -34.07 -36.92 -26.86
N ASP A 216 -34.37 -37.67 -25.81
CA ASP A 216 -35.60 -38.45 -25.62
C ASP A 216 -36.58 -37.79 -24.62
N ALA A 217 -36.41 -36.48 -24.38
CA ALA A 217 -37.20 -35.73 -23.41
C ALA A 217 -38.70 -35.92 -23.62
N ASN A 218 -39.38 -36.48 -22.61
CA ASN A 218 -40.81 -36.73 -22.63
C ASN A 218 -41.50 -36.19 -21.37
N ALA A 219 -42.83 -36.08 -21.41
CA ALA A 219 -43.61 -35.46 -20.33
C ALA A 219 -43.60 -36.22 -19.00
N TYR A 220 -43.12 -37.48 -18.99
CA TYR A 220 -43.16 -38.36 -17.81
C TYR A 220 -41.79 -38.61 -17.20
N SER A 221 -40.72 -38.43 -17.98
CA SER A 221 -39.34 -38.56 -17.55
C SER A 221 -38.49 -37.60 -18.38
N SER A 222 -38.07 -36.52 -17.74
CA SER A 222 -37.13 -35.55 -18.30
C SER A 222 -35.86 -35.56 -17.46
N ALA A 223 -34.70 -35.53 -18.12
CA ALA A 223 -33.40 -35.30 -17.51
C ALA A 223 -33.15 -33.80 -17.23
N ILE A 224 -34.01 -32.93 -17.76
CA ILE A 224 -33.95 -31.48 -17.60
C ILE A 224 -35.28 -30.94 -17.09
N GLU A 225 -35.25 -30.22 -15.97
CA GLU A 225 -36.38 -29.44 -15.46
C GLU A 225 -36.23 -27.99 -15.93
N VAL A 226 -37.34 -27.36 -16.35
CA VAL A 226 -37.35 -26.03 -16.95
C VAL A 226 -38.33 -25.13 -16.20
N ASP A 227 -37.85 -23.95 -15.81
CA ASP A 227 -38.67 -22.88 -15.22
C ASP A 227 -38.48 -21.58 -16.03
N GLY A 228 -39.49 -21.24 -16.84
CA GLY A 228 -39.38 -20.11 -17.77
C GLY A 228 -38.26 -20.30 -18.79
N SER A 229 -37.21 -19.49 -18.69
CA SER A 229 -35.99 -19.59 -19.53
C SER A 229 -34.82 -20.29 -18.85
N SER A 230 -34.95 -20.61 -17.56
CA SER A 230 -33.94 -21.32 -16.80
C SER A 230 -34.19 -22.81 -16.84
N CYS A 231 -33.12 -23.57 -16.65
CA CYS A 231 -33.20 -25.03 -16.61
C CYS A 231 -32.17 -25.59 -15.64
N THR A 232 -32.47 -26.79 -15.14
CA THR A 232 -31.60 -27.54 -14.23
C THR A 232 -31.66 -29.02 -14.57
N GLY A 233 -30.66 -29.78 -14.15
CA GLY A 233 -30.71 -31.24 -14.25
C GLY A 233 -31.77 -31.83 -13.32
N SER A 234 -32.41 -32.90 -13.77
CA SER A 234 -33.42 -33.65 -13.02
C SER A 234 -33.17 -35.16 -13.14
N GLY A 235 -33.80 -35.94 -12.25
CA GLY A 235 -33.65 -37.40 -12.23
C GLY A 235 -32.19 -37.83 -12.09
N GLY A 236 -31.66 -38.51 -13.11
CA GLY A 236 -30.27 -38.96 -13.13
C GLY A 236 -29.21 -37.85 -13.18
N TYR A 237 -29.61 -36.60 -13.39
CA TYR A 237 -28.75 -35.41 -13.44
C TYR A 237 -29.11 -34.36 -12.38
N SER A 238 -29.85 -34.73 -11.32
CA SER A 238 -30.28 -33.79 -10.27
C SER A 238 -29.15 -33.16 -9.46
N ASP A 239 -27.91 -33.61 -9.66
CA ASP A 239 -26.67 -33.04 -9.10
C ASP A 239 -26.04 -31.96 -9.99
N VAL A 240 -26.70 -31.58 -11.08
CA VAL A 240 -26.26 -30.53 -12.00
C VAL A 240 -27.28 -29.40 -11.98
N ASP A 241 -26.90 -28.31 -11.32
CA ASP A 241 -27.70 -27.12 -11.11
C ASP A 241 -26.79 -25.87 -11.07
N SER A 242 -27.42 -24.70 -10.96
CA SER A 242 -26.68 -23.49 -10.59
C SER A 242 -26.10 -23.65 -9.19
N GLY A 243 -24.80 -23.43 -9.05
CA GLY A 243 -24.08 -23.73 -7.80
C GLY A 243 -23.38 -25.08 -7.76
N THR A 244 -23.52 -25.91 -8.81
CA THR A 244 -22.66 -27.09 -8.96
C THR A 244 -21.19 -26.65 -9.12
N PRO A 245 -20.25 -27.17 -8.32
CA PRO A 245 -18.88 -26.69 -8.33
C PRO A 245 -18.13 -27.12 -9.60
N VAL A 246 -17.37 -26.19 -10.18
CA VAL A 246 -16.39 -26.45 -11.22
C VAL A 246 -15.01 -26.27 -10.62
N THR A 247 -14.24 -27.35 -10.55
CA THR A 247 -12.91 -27.34 -9.94
C THR A 247 -11.84 -27.43 -11.01
N VAL A 248 -10.78 -26.64 -10.88
CA VAL A 248 -9.59 -26.72 -11.73
C VAL A 248 -8.41 -27.13 -10.87
N LYS A 249 -7.73 -28.20 -11.27
CA LYS A 249 -6.55 -28.73 -10.58
C LYS A 249 -5.33 -28.72 -11.50
N ASN A 250 -4.13 -28.75 -10.93
CA ASN A 250 -2.93 -29.08 -11.69
C ASN A 250 -2.74 -30.60 -11.84
N GLY A 251 -1.71 -31.05 -12.56
CA GLY A 251 -1.43 -32.46 -12.76
C GLY A 251 -0.90 -33.20 -11.53
N LYS A 252 -0.62 -32.50 -10.43
CA LYS A 252 -0.35 -33.08 -9.09
C LYS A 252 -1.63 -33.27 -8.27
N GLY A 253 -2.77 -32.77 -8.76
CA GLY A 253 -4.06 -32.84 -8.06
C GLY A 253 -4.30 -31.70 -7.08
N GLU A 254 -3.45 -30.66 -7.07
CA GLU A 254 -3.67 -29.47 -6.25
C GLU A 254 -4.76 -28.61 -6.88
N THR A 255 -5.75 -28.21 -6.08
CA THR A 255 -6.81 -27.30 -6.54
C THR A 255 -6.24 -25.90 -6.72
N LEU A 256 -6.31 -25.40 -7.96
CA LEU A 256 -5.89 -24.06 -8.34
C LEU A 256 -7.01 -23.05 -8.10
N THR A 257 -8.23 -23.42 -8.49
CA THR A 257 -9.42 -22.58 -8.31
C THR A 257 -10.69 -23.42 -8.32
N THR A 258 -11.74 -22.88 -7.72
CA THR A 258 -13.09 -23.43 -7.75
C THR A 258 -14.07 -22.32 -8.08
N THR A 259 -14.85 -22.52 -9.14
CA THR A 259 -15.99 -21.68 -9.50
C THR A 259 -17.27 -22.52 -9.45
N TYR A 260 -18.38 -21.96 -9.89
CA TYR A 260 -19.67 -22.63 -9.87
C TYR A 260 -20.39 -22.45 -11.20
N LEU A 261 -21.21 -23.42 -11.58
CA LEU A 261 -22.12 -23.28 -12.70
C LEU A 261 -23.07 -22.11 -12.43
N GLU A 262 -23.18 -21.23 -13.43
CA GLU A 262 -24.16 -20.16 -13.47
C GLU A 262 -25.57 -20.71 -13.73
N GLU A 263 -26.58 -19.84 -13.76
CA GLU A 263 -27.94 -20.23 -14.12
C GLU A 263 -27.99 -20.91 -15.50
N GLY A 264 -28.52 -22.13 -15.53
CA GLY A 264 -28.70 -22.89 -16.75
C GLY A 264 -29.72 -22.23 -17.66
N LYS A 265 -29.41 -22.15 -18.96
CA LYS A 265 -30.27 -21.55 -19.98
C LYS A 265 -30.58 -22.56 -21.06
N GLY A 266 -31.85 -22.63 -21.47
CA GLY A 266 -32.27 -23.53 -22.52
C GLY A 266 -33.70 -24.01 -22.35
N GLY A 267 -33.92 -25.31 -22.56
CA GLY A 267 -35.22 -25.93 -22.45
C GLY A 267 -35.10 -27.44 -22.27
N ARG A 268 -36.21 -28.16 -22.48
CA ARG A 268 -36.30 -29.59 -22.12
C ARG A 268 -35.34 -30.53 -22.86
N TYR A 269 -34.75 -30.10 -23.97
CA TYR A 269 -33.83 -30.91 -24.79
C TYR A 269 -32.36 -30.55 -24.56
N MET A 270 -32.09 -29.33 -24.10
CA MET A 270 -30.74 -28.81 -23.97
C MET A 270 -30.72 -27.74 -22.89
N CYS A 271 -29.84 -27.91 -21.90
CA CYS A 271 -29.63 -26.96 -20.83
C CYS A 271 -28.14 -26.63 -20.71
N THR A 272 -27.79 -25.38 -20.96
CA THR A 272 -26.38 -24.93 -20.95
C THR A 272 -26.11 -24.02 -19.76
N PHE A 273 -25.10 -24.38 -18.98
CA PHE A 273 -24.60 -23.64 -17.85
C PHE A 273 -23.29 -22.96 -18.23
N GLY A 274 -23.18 -21.65 -18.00
CA GLY A 274 -21.92 -20.92 -18.11
C GLY A 274 -21.08 -21.08 -16.86
N PHE A 275 -19.77 -20.88 -16.98
CA PHE A 275 -18.89 -20.66 -15.83
C PHE A 275 -17.64 -19.90 -16.27
N THR A 276 -17.02 -19.19 -15.34
CA THR A 276 -15.77 -18.46 -15.56
C THR A 276 -14.82 -18.69 -14.39
N PHE A 277 -13.52 -18.83 -14.68
CA PHE A 277 -12.48 -18.94 -13.66
C PHE A 277 -11.18 -18.30 -14.16
N GLU A 278 -10.29 -17.93 -13.23
CA GLU A 278 -8.96 -17.41 -13.56
C GLU A 278 -7.90 -18.49 -13.29
N ILE A 279 -6.95 -18.62 -14.21
CA ILE A 279 -5.77 -19.47 -14.05
C ILE A 279 -4.52 -18.73 -14.49
N THR A 280 -3.42 -19.07 -13.85
CA THR A 280 -2.09 -18.61 -14.20
C THR A 280 -1.34 -19.75 -14.89
N GLU A 281 -0.53 -19.41 -15.90
CA GLU A 281 0.43 -20.29 -16.56
C GLU A 281 1.39 -20.96 -15.54
N GLY A 282 2.14 -21.97 -15.99
CA GLY A 282 3.23 -22.56 -15.23
C GLY A 282 2.89 -23.89 -14.57
N GLN A 283 1.68 -24.40 -14.76
CA GLN A 283 1.29 -25.76 -14.38
C GLN A 283 1.60 -26.75 -15.52
N ASP A 284 1.81 -28.02 -15.17
CA ASP A 284 2.07 -29.08 -16.15
C ASP A 284 0.84 -29.37 -17.04
N ARG A 285 -0.36 -29.23 -16.46
CA ARG A 285 -1.67 -29.34 -17.11
C ARG A 285 -2.75 -28.82 -16.17
N TYR A 286 -3.92 -28.52 -16.72
CA TYR A 286 -5.11 -28.05 -16.02
C TYR A 286 -6.22 -29.07 -16.17
N VAL A 287 -6.66 -29.64 -15.05
CA VAL A 287 -7.71 -30.65 -14.99
C VAL A 287 -9.00 -29.98 -14.54
N VAL A 288 -9.96 -29.84 -15.46
CA VAL A 288 -11.26 -29.21 -15.21
C VAL A 288 -12.29 -30.29 -14.93
N SER A 289 -13.03 -30.14 -13.84
CA SER A 289 -14.10 -31.06 -13.43
C SER A 289 -15.37 -30.31 -13.06
N VAL A 290 -16.53 -30.88 -13.38
CA VAL A 290 -17.84 -30.33 -13.01
C VAL A 290 -18.53 -31.30 -12.07
N GLY A 291 -18.68 -30.89 -10.82
CA GLY A 291 -19.18 -31.72 -9.72
C GLY A 291 -18.44 -33.05 -9.64
N ARG A 292 -19.17 -34.12 -9.97
CA ARG A 292 -18.70 -35.52 -9.94
C ARG A 292 -18.73 -36.18 -11.33
N ARG A 293 -18.87 -35.37 -12.39
CA ARG A 293 -19.19 -35.84 -13.76
C ARG A 293 -17.98 -36.04 -14.67
N GLY A 294 -16.81 -36.28 -14.08
CA GLY A 294 -15.57 -36.56 -14.80
C GLY A 294 -14.61 -35.37 -14.83
N GLU A 295 -13.44 -35.61 -15.41
CA GLU A 295 -12.32 -34.68 -15.45
C GLU A 295 -11.76 -34.64 -16.88
N LEU A 296 -11.50 -33.44 -17.42
CA LEU A 296 -10.79 -33.26 -18.68
C LEU A 296 -9.50 -32.48 -18.44
N SER A 297 -8.43 -32.89 -19.13
CA SER A 297 -7.10 -32.26 -19.03
C SER A 297 -6.85 -31.35 -20.23
N TYR A 298 -6.32 -30.16 -19.96
CA TYR A 298 -5.97 -29.14 -20.94
C TYR A 298 -4.57 -28.57 -20.65
N SER A 299 -3.94 -28.02 -21.67
CA SER A 299 -2.83 -27.08 -21.55
C SER A 299 -3.34 -25.65 -21.30
N PHE A 300 -2.44 -24.75 -20.87
CA PHE A 300 -2.77 -23.33 -20.72
C PHE A 300 -3.23 -22.72 -22.05
N ASP A 301 -2.53 -23.06 -23.14
CA ASP A 301 -2.83 -22.55 -24.49
C ASP A 301 -4.20 -22.98 -25.00
N GLU A 302 -4.60 -24.23 -24.75
CA GLU A 302 -5.93 -24.72 -25.13
C GLU A 302 -7.03 -23.97 -24.40
N LEU A 303 -6.90 -23.78 -23.09
CA LEU A 303 -7.88 -23.05 -22.29
C LEU A 303 -7.97 -21.59 -22.73
N ARG A 304 -6.83 -20.93 -22.92
CA ARG A 304 -6.76 -19.54 -23.36
C ARG A 304 -7.34 -19.32 -24.76
N ALA A 305 -7.09 -20.24 -25.70
CA ALA A 305 -7.53 -20.09 -27.07
C ALA A 305 -9.00 -20.49 -27.30
N GLY A 306 -9.47 -21.54 -26.61
CA GLY A 306 -10.75 -22.18 -26.90
C GLY A 306 -11.74 -22.24 -25.74
N GLY A 307 -11.32 -21.88 -24.52
CA GLY A 307 -12.14 -22.04 -23.32
C GLY A 307 -12.41 -23.50 -23.00
N VAL A 308 -13.54 -23.76 -22.33
CA VAL A 308 -13.99 -25.11 -21.99
C VAL A 308 -15.38 -25.36 -22.54
N ALA A 309 -15.58 -26.47 -23.24
CA ALA A 309 -16.91 -26.91 -23.67
C ALA A 309 -17.10 -28.38 -23.28
N LEU A 310 -18.04 -28.63 -22.36
CA LEU A 310 -18.37 -29.94 -21.85
C LEU A 310 -19.82 -30.26 -22.19
N SER A 311 -20.10 -31.52 -22.49
CA SER A 311 -21.46 -31.99 -22.74
C SER A 311 -21.70 -33.35 -22.10
N LEU A 312 -22.90 -33.54 -21.55
CA LEU A 312 -23.46 -34.83 -21.16
C LEU A 312 -24.86 -34.96 -21.74
N GLY A 313 -25.34 -36.19 -21.90
CA GLY A 313 -26.63 -36.49 -22.50
C GLY A 313 -26.58 -37.85 -23.15
#